data_AF-A0A7J3WFV1-F1
#
_entry.id   AF-A0A7J3WFV1-F1
#
_cell.length_a   1.000
_cell.length_b   1.000
_cell.length_c   1.000
_cell.angle_alpha   90.00
_cell.angle_beta   90.00
_cell.angle_gamma   90.00
#
_symmetry.space_group_name_H-M   'P 1'
#
loop_
_entity.id
_entity.type
_entity.pdbx_description
1 polymer ?
#
loop_
_entity_poly.entity_id
_entity_poly.type
_entity_poly.pdbx_seq_one_letter_code
_entity_poly.pdbx_strand_id
1 'polypeptide(L)' 'MAASQRTLYECVKCGRKFEKDKVFKGTGIRCPFCGFPVLRKAKPNTAKLIKSSSISEEQKLFF' A
#
# COMPACT_ATOMS: atom_id res chain seq x y z
N MET A 1 -3.94 22.69 1.55
CA MET A 1 -3.13 22.15 0.42
C MET A 1 -3.57 20.70 0.20
N ALA A 2 -4.32 20.43 -0.87
CA ALA A 2 -4.86 19.10 -1.14
C ALA A 2 -3.71 18.13 -1.42
N ALA A 3 -3.46 17.19 -0.52
CA ALA A 3 -2.49 16.13 -0.72
C ALA A 3 -2.98 15.22 -1.86
N SER A 4 -2.53 15.52 -3.08
CA SER A 4 -2.67 14.63 -4.24
C SER A 4 -2.00 13.30 -3.88
N GLN A 5 -2.81 12.33 -3.48
CA GLN A 5 -2.34 10.99 -3.12
C GLN A 5 -1.90 10.29 -4.42
N ARG A 6 -0.61 10.42 -4.77
CA ARG A 6 0.01 9.64 -5.84
C ARG A 6 -0.13 8.16 -5.49
N THR A 7 -1.08 7.48 -6.14
CA THR A 7 -1.31 6.06 -5.91
C THR A 7 -0.17 5.28 -6.53
N LEU A 8 0.72 4.78 -5.68
CA LEU A 8 1.85 3.96 -6.08
C LEU A 8 1.40 2.49 -6.14
N TYR A 9 1.74 1.83 -7.23
CA TYR A 9 1.66 0.40 -7.39
C TYR A 9 3.03 -0.22 -7.18
N GLU A 10 3.06 -1.48 -6.75
CA GLU A 10 4.25 -2.26 -6.53
C GLU A 10 4.10 -3.62 -7.23
N CYS A 11 5.10 -4.02 -8.00
CA CYS A 11 5.08 -5.34 -8.64
C CYS A 11 5.40 -6.44 -7.62
N VAL A 12 4.56 -7.48 -7.58
CA VAL A 12 4.76 -8.62 -6.66
C VAL A 12 6.03 -9.43 -7.01
N LYS A 13 6.41 -9.46 -8.29
CA LYS A 13 7.58 -10.24 -8.76
C LYS A 13 8.92 -9.49 -8.59
N CYS A 14 8.99 -8.21 -8.99
CA CYS A 14 10.26 -7.46 -8.97
C CYS A 14 10.35 -6.40 -7.86
N GLY A 15 9.28 -6.16 -7.09
CA GLY A 15 9.26 -5.21 -5.97
C GLY A 15 9.32 -3.73 -6.36
N ARG A 16 9.39 -3.41 -7.66
CA ARG A 16 9.48 -2.00 -8.11
C ARG A 16 8.18 -1.25 -7.86
N LYS A 17 8.30 -0.04 -7.34
CA LYS A 17 7.19 0.89 -7.07
C LYS A 17 7.09 1.93 -8.19
N PHE A 18 5.88 2.17 -8.69
CA PHE A 18 5.64 3.11 -9.79
C PHE A 18 4.22 3.68 -9.74
N GLU A 19 4.01 4.83 -10.38
CA GLU A 19 2.73 5.52 -10.43
C GLU A 19 1.75 4.87 -11.43
N LYS A 20 0.45 5.10 -11.22
CA LYS A 20 -0.63 4.54 -12.06
C LYS A 20 -0.44 4.84 -13.55
N ASP A 21 0.09 6.02 -13.90
CA ASP A 21 0.30 6.42 -15.28
C ASP A 21 1.42 5.63 -16.00
N LYS A 22 2.29 4.97 -15.23
CA LYS A 22 3.37 4.12 -15.75
C LYS A 22 2.92 2.67 -15.95
N VAL A 23 1.67 2.33 -15.67
CA VAL A 23 1.11 1.01 -15.95
C VAL A 23 0.92 0.85 -17.47
N PHE A 24 1.48 -0.20 -18.05
CA PHE A 24 1.25 -0.51 -19.47
C PHE A 24 -0.23 -0.88 -19.67
N LYS A 25 -0.97 -0.12 -20.49
CA LYS A 25 -2.43 -0.27 -20.69
C LYS A 25 -2.82 -1.10 -21.93
N GLY A 26 -1.85 -1.68 -22.65
CA GLY A 26 -2.10 -2.40 -23.91
C GLY A 26 -3.07 -3.59 -23.78
N THR A 27 -2.58 -4.74 -23.32
CA THR A 27 -3.35 -6.01 -23.22
C THR A 27 -3.75 -6.37 -21.78
N GLY A 28 -3.73 -5.39 -20.88
CA GLY A 28 -4.02 -5.56 -19.45
C GLY A 28 -2.96 -4.91 -18.57
N ILE A 29 -3.24 -4.85 -17.26
CA ILE A 29 -2.35 -4.26 -16.27
C ILE A 29 -1.10 -5.13 -16.15
N ARG A 30 0.06 -4.63 -16.59
CA ARG A 30 1.35 -5.31 -16.47
C ARG A 30 2.42 -4.39 -15.90
N CYS A 31 3.38 -4.98 -15.21
CA CYS A 31 4.57 -4.28 -14.76
C CYS A 31 5.40 -3.84 -15.98
N PRO A 32 5.75 -2.55 -16.10
CA PRO A 32 6.54 -2.04 -17.23
C PRO A 32 7.99 -2.55 -17.25
N PHE A 33 8.47 -3.11 -16.14
CA PHE A 33 9.87 -3.56 -16.01
C PHE A 33 10.05 -5.05 -16.26
N CYS A 34 9.11 -5.89 -15.82
CA CYS A 34 9.24 -7.35 -15.91
C CYS A 34 8.08 -8.06 -16.63
N GLY A 35 7.06 -7.30 -17.07
CA GLY A 35 5.89 -7.83 -17.78
C GLY A 35 4.89 -8.60 -16.90
N PHE A 36 5.14 -8.78 -15.60
CA PHE A 36 4.27 -9.54 -14.71
C PHE A 36 2.91 -8.83 -14.51
N PRO A 37 1.77 -9.53 -14.60
CA PRO A 37 0.45 -8.90 -14.62
C PRO A 37 -0.12 -8.55 -13.23
N VAL A 38 0.50 -9.03 -12.15
CA VAL A 38 -0.02 -8.83 -10.79
C VAL A 38 0.72 -7.68 -10.10
N LEU A 39 -0.01 -6.63 -9.76
CA LEU A 39 0.46 -5.45 -9.04
C LEU A 39 -0.33 -5.28 -7.74
N ARG A 40 0.36 -4.91 -6.65
CA ARG A 40 -0.28 -4.52 -5.38
C ARG A 40 -0.26 -3.00 -5.23
N LYS A 41 -1.24 -2.41 -4.53
CA LYS A 41 -1.12 -1.02 -4.10
C LYS A 41 -0.04 -0.93 -3.02
N ALA A 42 0.89 0.01 -3.16
CA ALA A 42 1.91 0.22 -2.15
C ALA A 42 1.27 0.77 -0.87
N LYS A 43 1.85 0.41 0.28
CA LYS A 43 1.46 0.96 1.58
C LYS A 43 1.55 2.50 1.50
N PRO A 44 0.54 3.25 1.97
CA PRO A 44 0.65 4.69 2.06
C PRO A 44 1.81 5.09 2.97
N ASN A 45 2.46 6.22 2.68
CA ASN A 45 3.53 6.76 3.52
C ASN A 45 3.01 7.37 4.83
N THR A 46 1.69 7.45 4.98
CA THR A 46 1.04 7.98 6.18
C THR A 46 0.98 6.89 7.26
N ALA A 47 1.38 7.25 8.48
CA ALA A 47 1.20 6.38 9.64
C ALA A 47 -0.29 6.11 9.87
N LYS A 48 -0.64 4.83 10.10
CA LYS A 48 -1.99 4.43 10.47
C LYS A 48 -2.03 4.32 12.00
N LEU A 49 -2.93 5.05 12.65
CA LEU A 49 -3.19 4.88 14.07
C LEU A 49 -3.96 3.56 14.27
N ILE A 50 -3.35 2.62 15.00
CA ILE A 50 -3.93 1.32 15.32
C ILE A 50 -4.26 1.32 16.82
N LYS A 51 -5.52 1.15 17.17
CA LYS A 51 -5.95 0.93 18.55
C LYS A 51 -5.93 -0.57 18.83
N SER A 52 -4.96 -1.03 19.62
CA SER A 52 -4.91 -2.40 20.12
C SER A 52 -5.70 -2.47 21.43
N SER A 53 -6.94 -3.01 21.35
CA SER A 53 -7.88 -3.29 22.46
C SER A 53 -8.13 -2.16 23.49
N SER A 54 -9.40 -1.85 23.74
CA SER A 54 -9.80 -1.12 24.94
C SER A 54 -9.64 -2.02 26.17
N ILE A 55 -8.40 -2.24 26.61
CA ILE A 55 -8.20 -2.71 27.98
C ILE A 55 -8.74 -1.59 28.87
N SER A 56 -9.85 -1.86 29.56
CA SER A 56 -10.35 -0.99 30.62
C SER A 56 -9.27 -0.91 31.70
N GLU A 57 -9.09 0.25 32.34
CA GLU A 57 -7.99 0.48 33.31
C GLU A 57 -7.96 -0.58 34.43
N GLU A 58 -9.13 -1.08 34.79
CA GLU A 58 -9.35 -2.24 35.66
C GLU A 58 -8.51 -3.47 35.26
N GLN A 59 -8.37 -3.81 33.97
CA GLN A 59 -7.58 -4.96 33.52
C GLN A 59 -6.05 -4.73 33.60
N LYS A 60 -5.57 -3.48 33.71
CA LYS A 60 -4.14 -3.18 33.92
C LYS A 60 -3.71 -3.35 35.37
N LEU A 61 -4.63 -3.21 36.32
CA LEU A 61 -4.36 -3.28 37.76
C LEU A 61 -4.23 -4.72 38.29
N PHE A 62 -4.60 -5.72 37.49
CA PHE A 62 -4.53 -7.14 37.85
C PHE A 62 -3.25 -7.86 37.39
N PHE A 63 -2.30 -7.16 36.76
CA PHE A 63 -0.97 -7.66 36.41
C PHE A 63 0.12 -6.95 37.21
#